data_AF-A0A2G9RGM9-F1
#
_entry.id   AF-A0A2G9RGM9-F1
#
_cell.length_a   1.000
_cell.length_b   1.000
_cell.length_c   1.000
_cell.angle_alpha   90.00
_cell.angle_beta   90.00
_cell.angle_gamma   90.00
#
_symmetry.space_group_name_H-M   'P 1'
#
loop_
_entity.id
_entity.type
_entity.pdbx_description
1 polymer ?
#
loop_
_entity_poly.entity_id
_entity_poly.type
_entity_poly.pdbx_seq_one_letter_code
_entity_poly.pdbx_strand_id
1 'polypeptide(L)'
;MFIDDDYLFTELIITAGGENIPPVPIEDAIKEQIPIISNAMVIGDKKKFLSMLLTLKCCMNQDSGEPEDELTTEAIEFCQKIGSKSAKVSDIIGHKDKLVYAAIQEGVNAVNERSNSNAQKVQKWLILDKDFSVVGGELGK
;
A
#
# COMPACT_ATOMS: atom_id res chain seq x y z
N MET A 1 -20.79 13.48 25.28
CA MET A 1 -19.61 12.82 24.73
C MET A 1 -20.08 11.48 24.21
N PHE A 2 -20.71 11.51 23.03
CA PHE A 2 -21.02 10.29 22.32
C PHE A 2 -19.69 9.87 21.71
N ILE A 3 -19.15 8.76 22.20
CA ILE A 3 -18.09 8.08 21.47
C ILE A 3 -18.83 7.51 20.26
N ASP A 4 -18.50 7.99 19.07
CA ASP A 4 -19.02 7.44 17.83
C ASP A 4 -18.68 5.95 17.79
N ASP A 5 -19.68 5.10 18.06
CA ASP A 5 -19.61 3.64 18.01
C ASP A 5 -19.20 3.11 16.62
N ASP A 6 -19.17 3.99 15.60
CA ASP A 6 -18.65 3.69 14.26
C ASP A 6 -17.13 3.47 14.21
N TYR A 7 -16.37 3.85 15.24
CA TYR A 7 -14.95 3.47 15.35
C TYR A 7 -14.72 2.02 15.82
N LEU A 8 -15.76 1.32 16.28
CA LEU A 8 -15.63 -0.03 16.86
C LEU A 8 -15.72 -1.16 15.82
N PHE A 9 -16.08 -0.86 14.56
CA PHE A 9 -16.13 -1.82 13.47
C PHE A 9 -15.16 -1.44 12.34
N THR A 10 -13.88 -1.23 12.68
CA THR A 10 -12.84 -1.42 11.67
C THR A 10 -12.93 -2.88 11.21
N GLU A 11 -13.08 -3.14 9.91
CA GLU A 11 -13.20 -4.50 9.38
C GLU A 11 -11.96 -5.31 9.77
N LEU A 12 -12.06 -6.11 10.83
CA LEU A 12 -10.98 -6.98 11.30
C LEU A 12 -10.81 -8.13 10.32
N ILE A 13 -9.56 -8.41 9.98
CA ILE A 13 -9.20 -9.61 9.23
C ILE A 13 -9.12 -10.77 10.21
N ILE A 14 -9.90 -11.83 10.00
CA ILE A 14 -9.82 -13.06 10.79
C ILE A 14 -9.04 -14.08 9.98
N THR A 15 -7.77 -14.30 10.32
CA THR A 15 -6.93 -15.25 9.59
C THR A 15 -7.42 -16.69 9.75
N ALA A 16 -6.94 -17.61 8.90
CA ALA A 16 -7.24 -19.04 9.03
C ALA A 16 -6.81 -19.65 10.38
N GLY A 17 -5.89 -19.00 11.09
CA GLY A 17 -5.46 -19.38 12.44
C GLY A 17 -6.34 -18.82 13.56
N GLY A 18 -7.37 -18.02 13.23
CA GLY A 18 -8.26 -17.39 14.20
C GLY A 18 -7.72 -16.11 14.84
N GLU A 19 -6.56 -15.60 14.40
CA GLU A 19 -6.06 -14.29 14.85
C GLU A 19 -6.88 -13.17 14.21
N ASN A 20 -7.35 -12.24 15.04
CA ASN A 20 -8.02 -11.00 14.63
C ASN A 20 -6.98 -9.91 14.41
N ILE A 21 -6.91 -9.39 13.19
CA ILE A 21 -5.89 -8.44 12.79
C ILE A 21 -6.54 -7.13 12.36
N PRO A 22 -6.25 -6.00 13.03
CA PRO A 22 -6.61 -4.69 12.51
C PRO A 22 -5.70 -4.36 11.31
N PRO A 23 -6.26 -4.08 10.12
CA PRO A 23 -5.46 -3.81 8.93
C PRO A 23 -4.77 -2.44 8.97
N VAL A 24 -5.49 -1.40 9.44
CA VAL A 24 -5.05 0.01 9.39
C VAL A 24 -3.64 0.24 9.99
N PRO A 25 -3.29 -0.28 11.19
CA PRO A 25 -1.93 -0.07 11.72
C PRO A 25 -0.82 -0.64 10.83
N ILE A 26 -1.09 -1.72 10.10
CA ILE A 26 -0.11 -2.33 9.17
C ILE A 26 -0.01 -1.48 7.91
N GLU A 27 -1.14 -1.01 7.37
CA GLU A 27 -1.21 -0.14 6.19
C GLU A 27 -0.47 1.18 6.42
N ASP A 28 -0.73 1.83 7.56
CA ASP A 28 -0.09 3.08 7.96
C ASP A 28 1.42 2.90 8.13
N ALA A 29 1.85 1.83 8.81
CA ALA A 29 3.27 1.53 9.00
C ALA A 29 4.00 1.30 7.66
N ILE A 30 3.36 0.64 6.69
CA ILE A 30 3.91 0.45 5.35
C ILE A 30 4.04 1.79 4.61
N LYS A 31 3.01 2.64 4.66
CA LYS A 31 3.05 3.96 4.02
C LYS A 31 4.10 4.87 4.63
N GLU A 32 4.27 4.84 5.96
CA GLU A 32 5.32 5.60 6.65
C GLU A 32 6.72 5.09 6.28
N GLN A 33 6.90 3.77 6.21
CA GLN A 33 8.20 3.15 5.92
C GLN A 33 8.61 3.26 4.45
N ILE A 34 7.65 3.38 3.52
CA ILE A 34 7.87 3.30 2.07
C ILE A 34 7.24 4.53 1.36
N PRO A 35 7.94 5.68 1.30
CA PRO A 35 7.33 6.97 0.94
C PRO A 35 6.75 7.11 -0.48
N ILE A 36 7.07 6.19 -1.39
CA ILE A 36 6.51 6.15 -2.76
C ILE A 36 5.10 5.57 -2.81
N ILE A 37 4.66 4.86 -1.76
CA ILE A 37 3.33 4.25 -1.69
C ILE A 37 2.27 5.33 -1.46
N SER A 38 1.22 5.32 -2.27
CA SER A 38 0.05 6.20 -2.09
C SER A 38 -0.96 5.53 -1.16
N ASN A 39 -1.40 4.31 -1.53
CA ASN A 39 -2.32 3.50 -0.76
C ASN A 39 -1.76 2.09 -0.53
N ALA A 40 -2.09 1.54 0.64
CA ALA A 40 -1.80 0.17 1.03
C ALA A 40 -3.09 -0.45 1.55
N MET A 41 -3.46 -1.61 1.02
CA MET A 41 -4.64 -2.37 1.45
C MET A 41 -4.22 -3.77 1.85
N VAL A 42 -4.39 -4.11 3.11
CA VAL A 42 -4.13 -5.45 3.63
C VAL A 42 -5.30 -6.36 3.27
N ILE A 43 -5.00 -7.55 2.78
CA ILE A 43 -5.96 -8.61 2.53
C ILE A 43 -5.49 -9.91 3.17
N GLY A 44 -6.41 -10.75 3.59
CA GLY A 44 -6.03 -12.03 4.20
C GLY A 44 -7.12 -12.74 4.99
N ASP A 45 -8.39 -12.33 4.87
CA ASP A 45 -9.48 -12.97 5.60
C ASP A 45 -9.55 -14.47 5.28
N LYS A 46 -9.58 -15.26 6.35
CA LYS A 46 -9.55 -16.73 6.34
C LYS A 46 -8.36 -17.31 5.56
N LYS A 47 -7.26 -16.56 5.42
CA LYS A 47 -6.00 -17.02 4.81
C LYS A 47 -4.93 -17.26 5.87
N LYS A 48 -3.92 -18.04 5.50
CA LYS A 48 -2.78 -18.42 6.37
C LYS A 48 -1.79 -17.27 6.61
N PHE A 49 -1.87 -16.22 5.79
CA PHE A 49 -0.96 -15.08 5.81
C PHE A 49 -1.65 -13.86 5.21
N LEU A 50 -1.16 -12.68 5.56
CA LEU A 50 -1.59 -11.43 4.95
C LEU A 50 -0.85 -11.20 3.63
N SER A 51 -1.59 -10.65 2.67
CA SER A 51 -1.06 -10.05 1.46
C SER A 51 -1.43 -8.57 1.41
N MET A 52 -0.82 -7.82 0.52
CA MET A 52 -1.06 -6.38 0.40
C MET A 52 -1.20 -5.95 -1.06
N LEU A 53 -2.19 -5.12 -1.34
CA LEU A 53 -2.27 -4.35 -2.57
C LEU A 53 -1.68 -2.97 -2.31
N LEU A 54 -0.82 -2.53 -3.21
CA LEU A 54 -0.10 -1.26 -3.11
C LEU A 54 -0.40 -0.42 -4.35
N THR A 55 -0.50 0.88 -4.18
CA THR A 55 -0.51 1.84 -5.29
C THR A 55 0.64 2.82 -5.11
N LEU A 56 1.08 3.44 -6.20
CA LEU A 56 2.17 4.41 -6.17
C LEU A 56 1.62 5.82 -6.23
N LYS A 57 2.32 6.77 -5.60
CA LYS A 57 1.99 8.19 -5.72
C LYS A 57 2.19 8.66 -7.16
N CYS A 58 1.08 8.92 -7.83
CA CYS A 58 1.03 9.48 -9.17
C CYS A 58 0.28 10.81 -9.20
N CYS A 59 0.46 11.55 -10.27
CA CYS A 59 -0.31 12.76 -10.55
C CYS A 59 -1.79 12.42 -10.69
N MET A 60 -2.64 13.39 -10.37
CA MET A 60 -4.08 13.28 -10.53
C MET A 60 -4.52 14.30 -11.57
N ASN A 61 -5.35 13.86 -12.50
CA ASN A 61 -5.92 14.74 -13.49
C ASN A 61 -6.86 15.74 -12.81
N GLN A 62 -6.60 17.03 -12.95
CA GLN A 62 -7.31 18.08 -12.21
C GLN A 62 -8.80 18.22 -12.62
N ASP A 63 -9.14 17.83 -13.84
CA ASP A 63 -10.50 17.95 -14.37
C ASP A 63 -11.35 16.71 -14.04
N SER A 64 -10.79 15.52 -14.21
CA SER A 64 -11.50 14.25 -14.04
C SER A 64 -11.33 13.62 -12.66
N GLY A 65 -10.28 13.98 -11.91
CA GLY A 65 -9.93 13.32 -10.65
C GLY A 65 -9.38 11.91 -10.81
N GLU A 66 -9.09 11.47 -12.04
CA GLU A 66 -8.48 10.16 -12.31
C GLU A 66 -6.95 10.20 -12.09
N PRO A 67 -6.36 9.10 -11.58
CA PRO A 67 -4.92 8.96 -11.48
C PRO A 67 -4.26 8.85 -12.86
N GLU A 68 -3.18 9.59 -13.05
CA GLU A 68 -2.36 9.58 -14.26
C GLU A 68 -1.17 8.63 -14.12
N ASP A 69 -0.45 8.39 -15.22
CA ASP A 69 0.70 7.47 -15.24
C ASP A 69 1.97 8.14 -14.69
N GLU A 70 2.07 9.46 -14.77
CA GLU A 70 3.19 10.24 -14.25
C GLU A 70 3.27 10.16 -12.72
N LEU A 71 4.46 9.85 -12.18
CA LEU A 71 4.72 9.87 -10.74
C LEU A 71 4.73 11.30 -10.21
N THR A 72 4.36 11.49 -8.93
CA THR A 72 4.55 12.79 -8.27
C THR A 72 6.03 13.12 -8.10
N THR A 73 6.35 14.39 -7.89
CA THR A 73 7.74 14.84 -7.63
C THR A 73 8.39 14.07 -6.48
N GLU A 74 7.67 13.83 -5.38
CA GLU A 74 8.17 13.06 -4.23
C GLU A 74 8.50 11.61 -4.59
N ALA A 75 7.66 10.97 -5.41
CA ALA A 75 7.87 9.60 -5.87
C ALA A 75 9.07 9.51 -6.82
N ILE A 76 9.25 10.50 -7.69
CA ILE A 76 10.43 10.61 -8.56
C ILE A 76 11.69 10.81 -7.72
N GLU A 77 11.68 11.68 -6.72
CA GLU A 77 12.81 11.88 -5.80
C GLU A 77 13.16 10.59 -5.04
N PHE A 78 12.16 9.82 -4.61
CA PHE A 78 12.38 8.51 -4.02
C PHE A 78 13.09 7.57 -5.00
N CYS A 79 12.59 7.45 -6.24
CA CYS A 79 13.20 6.64 -7.28
C CYS A 79 14.67 7.03 -7.51
N GLN A 80 14.94 8.33 -7.64
CA GLN A 80 16.30 8.85 -7.85
C GLN A 80 17.23 8.54 -6.68
N LYS A 81 16.75 8.67 -5.43
CA LYS A 81 17.55 8.35 -4.21
C LYS A 81 18.03 6.90 -4.18
N ILE A 82 17.24 5.98 -4.72
CA ILE A 82 17.61 4.56 -4.82
C ILE A 82 18.28 4.20 -6.17
N GLY A 83 18.57 5.19 -7.02
CA GLY A 83 19.24 5.03 -8.31
C GLY A 83 18.34 4.64 -9.49
N SER A 84 17.02 4.59 -9.29
CA SER A 84 16.04 4.40 -10.36
C SER A 84 15.85 5.69 -11.16
N LYS A 85 15.54 5.53 -12.45
CA LYS A 85 15.20 6.62 -13.38
C LYS A 85 13.71 6.66 -13.73
N SER A 86 12.91 5.82 -13.08
CA SER A 86 11.48 5.73 -13.34
C SER A 86 10.79 7.05 -13.02
N ALA A 87 9.95 7.50 -13.95
CA ALA A 87 9.15 8.71 -13.81
C ALA A 87 7.65 8.42 -13.97
N LYS A 88 7.30 7.18 -14.36
CA LYS A 88 5.93 6.73 -14.56
C LYS A 88 5.65 5.44 -13.77
N VAL A 89 4.38 5.21 -13.44
CA VAL A 89 3.92 3.97 -12.82
C VAL A 89 4.17 2.79 -13.76
N SER A 90 3.89 2.97 -15.06
CA SER A 90 4.13 1.99 -16.11
C SER A 90 5.60 1.58 -16.26
N ASP A 91 6.56 2.50 -16.04
CA ASP A 91 8.00 2.18 -16.02
C ASP A 91 8.32 1.16 -14.93
N ILE A 92 7.76 1.37 -13.74
CA ILE A 92 8.02 0.56 -12.55
C ILE A 92 7.40 -0.83 -12.72
N ILE A 93 6.12 -0.89 -13.10
CA ILE A 93 5.37 -2.16 -13.16
C ILE A 93 5.75 -2.95 -14.41
N GLY A 94 5.79 -2.32 -15.57
CA GLY A 94 6.01 -2.97 -16.86
C GLY A 94 7.37 -3.65 -16.95
N HIS A 95 8.41 -3.02 -16.39
CA HIS A 95 9.75 -3.57 -16.36
C HIS A 95 10.14 -4.23 -15.03
N LYS A 96 9.23 -4.23 -14.05
CA LYS A 96 9.50 -4.61 -12.66
C LYS A 96 10.81 -3.99 -12.19
N ASP A 97 10.84 -2.66 -12.13
CA ASP A 97 12.02 -1.90 -11.74
C ASP A 97 12.63 -2.49 -10.47
N LYS A 98 13.78 -3.15 -10.63
CA LYS A 98 14.38 -3.99 -9.59
C LYS A 98 14.75 -3.18 -8.36
N LEU A 99 15.12 -1.91 -8.53
CA LEU A 99 15.53 -1.03 -7.44
C LEU A 99 14.30 -0.65 -6.60
N VAL A 100 13.21 -0.22 -7.26
CA VAL A 100 11.96 0.11 -6.57
C VAL A 100 11.37 -1.12 -5.89
N TYR A 101 11.31 -2.26 -6.58
CA TYR A 101 10.80 -3.51 -6.00
C TYR A 101 11.64 -3.99 -4.81
N ALA A 102 12.97 -3.86 -4.88
CA ALA A 102 13.84 -4.19 -3.74
C ALA A 102 13.59 -3.25 -2.56
N ALA A 103 13.50 -1.94 -2.79
CA ALA A 103 13.23 -0.97 -1.73
C ALA A 103 11.86 -1.20 -1.06
N ILE A 104 10.83 -1.54 -1.84
CA ILE A 104 9.52 -1.91 -1.29
C ILE A 104 9.63 -3.20 -0.45
N GLN A 105 10.32 -4.23 -0.96
CA GLN A 105 10.50 -5.48 -0.21
C GLN A 105 11.26 -5.26 1.10
N GLU A 106 12.31 -4.45 1.10
CA GLU A 106 13.06 -4.09 2.30
C GLU A 106 12.18 -3.33 3.31
N GLY A 107 11.37 -2.39 2.85
CA GLY A 107 10.41 -1.69 3.71
C GLY A 107 9.35 -2.62 4.31
N VAL A 108 8.78 -3.53 3.52
CA VAL A 108 7.85 -4.57 4.01
C VAL A 108 8.51 -5.44 5.07
N ASN A 109 9.77 -5.84 4.85
CA ASN A 109 10.52 -6.64 5.82
C ASN A 109 10.73 -5.87 7.13
N ALA A 110 11.11 -4.59 7.06
CA ALA A 110 11.32 -3.74 8.23
C ALA A 110 10.03 -3.54 9.05
N VAL A 111 8.86 -3.47 8.40
CA VAL A 111 7.57 -3.45 9.12
C VAL A 111 7.27 -4.82 9.74
N ASN A 112 7.46 -5.90 9.00
CA ASN A 112 7.25 -7.27 9.49
C ASN A 112 8.12 -7.64 10.70
N GLU A 113 9.32 -7.08 10.81
CA GLU A 113 10.21 -7.27 11.96
C GLU A 113 9.65 -6.68 13.26
N ARG A 114 8.76 -5.69 13.15
CA ARG A 114 8.07 -5.04 14.28
C ARG A 114 6.75 -5.74 14.65
N SER A 115 6.32 -6.74 13.88
CA SER A 115 5.04 -7.44 14.10
C SER A 115 5.07 -8.36 15.32
N ASN A 116 3.98 -8.36 16.09
CA ASN A 116 3.84 -9.16 17.32
C ASN A 116 3.59 -10.65 17.06
N SER A 117 3.16 -11.02 15.86
CA SER A 117 2.91 -12.41 15.48
C SER A 117 3.23 -12.67 14.02
N ASN A 118 3.40 -13.94 13.65
CA ASN A 118 3.61 -14.33 12.25
C ASN A 118 2.36 -14.11 11.39
N ALA A 119 1.15 -14.14 11.97
CA ALA A 119 -0.06 -13.89 11.21
C ALA A 119 -0.20 -12.41 10.81
N GLN A 120 0.40 -11.48 11.56
CA GLN A 120 0.42 -10.05 11.23
C GLN A 120 1.45 -9.68 10.16
N LYS A 121 2.31 -10.62 9.74
CA LYS A 121 3.31 -10.33 8.71
C LYS A 121 2.69 -10.39 7.32
N VAL A 122 2.98 -9.36 6.52
CA VAL A 122 2.67 -9.32 5.09
C VAL A 122 3.66 -10.21 4.36
N GLN A 123 3.20 -11.33 3.81
CA GLN A 123 4.06 -12.29 3.11
C GLN A 123 4.11 -12.09 1.60
N LYS A 124 3.12 -11.40 1.03
CA LYS A 124 3.03 -11.12 -0.40
C LYS A 124 2.50 -9.71 -0.62
N TRP A 125 2.94 -9.08 -1.70
CA TRP A 125 2.42 -7.80 -2.11
C TRP A 125 2.39 -7.68 -3.63
N LEU A 126 1.53 -6.80 -4.13
CA LEU A 126 1.38 -6.47 -5.54
C LEU A 126 1.18 -4.96 -5.68
N ILE A 127 1.85 -4.37 -6.67
CA ILE A 127 1.59 -2.98 -7.07
C ILE A 127 0.51 -2.99 -8.16
N LEU A 128 -0.54 -2.20 -7.97
CA LEU A 128 -1.60 -1.99 -8.94
C LEU A 128 -1.17 -0.95 -9.98
N ASP A 129 -1.73 -1.06 -11.18
CA ASP A 129 -1.46 -0.19 -12.33
C ASP A 129 -2.01 1.23 -12.17
N LYS A 130 -2.99 1.42 -11.29
CA LYS A 130 -3.62 2.70 -11.01
C LYS A 130 -3.76 2.93 -9.50
N ASP A 131 -3.70 4.19 -9.12
CA ASP A 131 -4.05 4.59 -7.76
C ASP A 131 -5.56 4.51 -7.51
N PHE A 132 -5.97 4.46 -6.25
CA PHE A 132 -7.37 4.50 -5.88
C PHE A 132 -7.95 5.90 -6.06
N SER A 133 -9.21 5.99 -6.48
CA SER A 133 -9.86 7.26 -6.73
C SER A 133 -11.33 7.21 -6.32
N VAL A 134 -11.92 8.39 -6.08
CA VAL A 134 -13.37 8.48 -5.80
C VAL A 134 -14.17 8.21 -7.08
N VAL A 135 -13.65 8.65 -8.24
CA VAL A 135 -14.31 8.46 -9.54
C VAL A 135 -14.29 7.01 -10.01
N GLY A 136 -13.21 6.27 -9.74
CA GLY A 136 -13.13 4.82 -9.95
C GLY A 136 -13.95 4.01 -8.94
N GLY A 137 -14.34 4.64 -7.83
CA GLY A 137 -15.18 4.04 -6.80
C GLY A 137 -14.44 3.13 -5.83
N GLU A 138 -13.10 3.12 -5.86
CA GLU A 138 -12.28 2.39 -4.90
C GLU A 138 -12.20 3.11 -3.55
N LEU A 139 -12.31 4.44 -3.57
CA LEU A 139 -12.47 5.27 -2.38
C LEU A 139 -13.95 5.60 -2.17
N GLY A 140 -14.37 5.66 -0.90
CA GLY A 140 -15.74 6.00 -0.52
C GLY A 140 -16.23 7.31 -1.15
N LYS A 141 -17.55 7.45 -1.27
CA LYS A 141 -18.20 8.67 -1.75
C LYS A 141 -18.28 9.75 -0.68
#